data_AF-A0A1L5KQV1-F1
#
_entry.id   AF-A0A1L5KQV1-F1
#
_cell.length_a   1.000
_cell.length_b   1.000
_cell.length_c   1.000
_cell.angle_alpha   90.00
_cell.angle_beta   90.00
_cell.angle_gamma   90.00
#
_symmetry.space_group_name_H-M   'P 1'
#
loop_
_entity.id
_entity.type
_entity.pdbx_description
1 polymer ?
#
loop_
_entity_poly.entity_id
_entity_poly.type
_entity_poly.pdbx_seq_one_letter_code
_entity_poly.pdbx_strand_id
1 'polypeptide(L)'
;MMSEEVLESYIRQFLAASPDGEVTMLWQGGEPTLRGIDFFRTAVSLCERYRRKKQLVKHALQTNGTLIDDEWVAFLREHDVLVGASIDGPQDCHDAYRLNRGGKGTHAMAVRGWRLLHDAGVRCNILCTVHHANETRG
;
A
#
# COMPACT_ATOMS: atom_id res chain seq x y z
N MET A 1 2.83 -18.09 4.40
CA MET A 1 2.92 -16.64 4.73
C MET A 1 4.40 -16.33 4.98
N MET A 2 4.90 -15.15 4.60
CA MET A 2 6.33 -14.83 4.75
C MET A 2 6.69 -14.67 6.23
N SER A 3 7.62 -15.49 6.75
CA SER A 3 8.09 -15.38 8.14
C SER A 3 9.00 -14.17 8.34
N GLU A 4 9.31 -13.85 9.58
CA GLU A 4 10.20 -12.73 9.92
C GLU A 4 11.64 -12.97 9.43
N GLU A 5 12.13 -14.21 9.51
CA GLU A 5 13.46 -14.57 9.00
C GLU A 5 13.54 -14.40 7.48
N VAL A 6 12.45 -14.74 6.78
CA VAL A 6 12.37 -14.56 5.33
C VAL A 6 12.28 -13.06 4.99
N LEU A 7 11.53 -12.27 5.77
CA LEU A 7 11.46 -10.80 5.61
C LEU A 7 12.85 -10.17 5.75
N GLU A 8 13.56 -10.49 6.83
CA GLU A 8 14.89 -9.95 7.10
C GLU A 8 15.89 -10.35 6.00
N SER A 9 15.88 -11.64 5.62
CA SER A 9 16.75 -12.13 4.57
C SER A 9 16.47 -11.44 3.23
N TYR A 10 15.19 -11.24 2.89
CA TYR A 10 14.78 -10.52 1.68
C TYR A 10 15.25 -9.06 1.69
N ILE A 11 14.94 -8.30 2.74
CA ILE A 11 15.30 -6.88 2.85
C ILE A 11 16.83 -6.70 2.75
N ARG A 12 17.59 -7.52 3.50
CA ARG A 12 19.05 -7.47 3.47
C ARG A 12 19.60 -7.71 2.06
N GLN A 13 19.11 -8.74 1.37
CA GLN A 13 19.55 -9.06 0.01
C GLN A 13 19.13 -8.00 -1.01
N PHE A 14 17.89 -7.52 -0.92
CA PHE A 14 17.36 -6.49 -1.80
C PHE A 14 18.15 -5.18 -1.70
N LEU A 15 18.42 -4.70 -0.49
CA LEU A 15 19.19 -3.47 -0.27
C LEU A 15 20.65 -3.64 -0.67
N ALA A 16 21.24 -4.82 -0.44
CA ALA A 16 22.59 -5.14 -0.88
C ALA A 16 22.73 -5.09 -2.41
N ALA A 17 21.73 -5.61 -3.14
CA ALA A 17 21.70 -5.62 -4.60
C ALA A 17 21.28 -4.28 -5.21
N SER A 18 20.57 -3.44 -4.47
CA SER A 18 20.11 -2.12 -4.93
C SER A 18 21.28 -1.13 -4.99
N PRO A 19 21.28 -0.17 -5.94
CA PRO A 19 22.29 0.88 -6.00
C PRO A 19 22.21 1.83 -4.79
N ASP A 20 23.20 2.72 -4.68
CA ASP A 20 23.11 3.89 -3.80
C ASP A 20 22.12 4.92 -4.37
N GLY A 21 21.66 5.85 -3.54
CA GLY A 21 20.58 6.79 -3.88
C GLY A 21 19.22 6.31 -3.39
N GLU A 22 18.16 6.71 -4.10
CA GLU A 22 16.79 6.33 -3.75
C GLU A 22 16.51 4.86 -4.10
N VAL A 23 16.01 4.12 -3.12
CA VAL A 23 15.61 2.72 -3.27
C VAL A 23 14.16 2.57 -2.78
N THR A 24 13.25 2.23 -3.69
CA THR A 24 11.83 2.10 -3.35
C THR A 24 11.48 0.66 -2.97
N MET A 25 11.05 0.48 -1.73
CA MET A 25 10.44 -0.75 -1.24
C MET A 25 8.92 -0.69 -1.48
N LEU A 26 8.46 -1.41 -2.50
CA LEU A 26 7.05 -1.48 -2.88
C LEU A 26 6.37 -2.70 -2.24
N TRP A 27 5.37 -2.44 -1.41
CA TRP A 27 4.50 -3.45 -0.80
C TRP A 27 3.23 -3.61 -1.62
N GLN A 28 3.10 -4.76 -2.29
CA GLN A 28 1.97 -5.12 -3.15
C GLN A 28 1.71 -6.63 -3.07
N GLY A 29 0.73 -7.14 -3.84
CA GLY A 29 0.40 -8.56 -3.91
C GLY A 29 -1.10 -8.79 -3.91
N GLY A 30 -1.59 -9.58 -2.94
CA GLY A 30 -3.02 -9.61 -2.60
C GLY A 30 -3.44 -8.29 -1.94
N GLU A 31 -3.94 -8.34 -0.71
CA GLU A 31 -4.10 -7.13 0.11
C GLU A 31 -2.99 -7.10 1.18
N PRO A 32 -1.97 -6.23 1.04
CA PRO A 32 -0.83 -6.23 1.97
C PRO A 32 -1.20 -5.87 3.41
N THR A 33 -2.21 -5.03 3.62
CA THR A 33 -2.64 -4.61 4.98
C THR A 33 -3.18 -5.77 5.81
N LEU A 34 -3.58 -6.91 5.19
CA LEU A 34 -3.94 -8.14 5.90
C LEU A 34 -2.78 -8.75 6.70
N ARG A 35 -1.53 -8.35 6.44
CA ARG A 35 -0.38 -8.76 7.26
C ARG A 35 -0.37 -8.14 8.65
N GLY A 36 -1.19 -7.11 8.89
CA GLY A 36 -1.18 -6.32 10.11
C GLY A 36 -0.04 -5.30 10.12
N ILE A 37 -0.24 -4.23 10.87
CA ILE A 37 0.67 -3.09 10.91
C ILE A 37 2.05 -3.44 11.49
N ASP A 38 2.13 -4.38 12.43
CA ASP A 38 3.39 -4.79 13.06
C ASP A 38 4.38 -5.39 12.06
N PHE A 39 3.88 -6.10 11.04
CA PHE A 39 4.71 -6.56 9.94
C PHE A 39 5.43 -5.40 9.24
N PHE A 40 4.75 -4.27 9.03
CA PHE A 40 5.32 -3.11 8.36
C PHE A 40 6.23 -2.30 9.28
N ARG A 41 5.94 -2.22 10.58
CA ARG A 41 6.87 -1.66 11.59
C ARG A 41 8.20 -2.41 11.58
N THR A 42 8.14 -3.74 11.60
CA THR A 42 9.34 -4.59 11.49
C THR A 42 10.04 -4.37 10.14
N ALA A 43 9.31 -4.33 9.04
CA ALA A 43 9.90 -4.13 7.72
C ALA A 43 10.64 -2.79 7.57
N VAL A 44 10.05 -1.68 8.05
CA VAL A 44 10.70 -0.36 8.05
C VAL A 44 11.96 -0.38 8.92
N SER A 45 11.88 -0.95 10.12
CA SER A 45 13.03 -1.10 11.04
C SER A 45 14.18 -1.88 10.38
N LEU A 46 13.87 -2.99 9.71
CA LEU A 46 14.85 -3.78 8.98
C LEU A 46 15.45 -3.00 7.79
N CYS A 47 14.65 -2.24 7.04
CA CYS A 47 15.15 -1.38 5.98
C CYS A 47 16.15 -0.34 6.51
N GLU A 48 15.82 0.33 7.61
CA GLU A 48 16.73 1.29 8.26
C GLU A 48 18.01 0.64 8.80
N ARG A 49 17.89 -0.59 9.34
CA ARG A 49 19.04 -1.35 9.83
C ARG A 49 20.01 -1.76 8.71
N TYR A 50 19.49 -2.18 7.56
CA TYR A 50 20.30 -2.80 6.50
C TYR A 50 20.68 -1.85 5.36
N ARG A 51 20.05 -0.68 5.24
CA ARG A 51 20.44 0.29 4.21
C ARG A 51 21.87 0.78 4.43
N ARG A 52 22.59 1.00 3.34
CA ARG A 52 23.90 1.66 3.38
C ARG A 52 23.71 3.16 3.61
N LYS A 53 24.77 3.83 4.10
CA LYS A 53 24.74 5.28 4.39
C LYS A 53 24.32 6.15 3.18
N LYS A 54 24.66 5.71 1.96
CA LYS A 54 24.34 6.41 0.71
C LYS A 54 22.97 6.03 0.13
N GLN A 55 22.23 5.13 0.77
CA GLN A 55 20.89 4.74 0.37
C GLN A 55 19.84 5.52 1.16
N LEU A 56 18.82 5.98 0.44
CA LEU A 56 17.59 6.54 0.97
C LEU A 56 16.46 5.57 0.62
N VAL A 57 15.96 4.83 1.60
CA VAL A 57 14.85 3.90 1.37
C VAL A 57 13.55 4.69 1.39
N LYS A 58 12.75 4.54 0.33
CA LYS A 58 11.39 5.06 0.24
C LYS A 58 10.42 3.90 0.26
N HIS A 59 9.27 4.09 0.91
CA HIS A 59 8.24 3.07 1.00
C HIS A 59 7.06 3.43 0.11
N ALA A 60 6.52 2.43 -0.59
CA ALA A 60 5.27 2.54 -1.31
C ALA A 60 4.36 1.37 -0.94
N LEU A 61 3.06 1.64 -0.81
CA LEU A 61 2.04 0.64 -0.47
C LEU A 61 0.92 0.69 -1.51
N GLN A 62 0.61 -0.43 -2.14
CA GLN A 62 -0.61 -0.58 -2.94
C GLN A 62 -1.67 -1.34 -2.13
N THR A 63 -2.86 -0.75 -1.99
CA THR A 63 -3.94 -1.32 -1.17
C THR A 63 -5.30 -1.12 -1.84
N ASN A 64 -6.26 -1.98 -1.52
CA ASN A 64 -7.67 -1.78 -1.82
C ASN A 64 -8.34 -0.74 -0.89
N GLY A 65 -7.63 -0.25 0.14
CA GLY A 65 -8.08 0.81 1.04
C GLY A 65 -9.13 0.38 2.07
N THR A 66 -9.62 -0.85 2.02
CA THR A 66 -10.78 -1.29 2.83
C THR A 66 -10.46 -1.46 4.32
N LEU A 67 -9.19 -1.68 4.65
CA LEU A 67 -8.67 -1.89 6.01
C LEU A 67 -7.93 -0.68 6.59
N ILE A 68 -7.93 0.45 5.88
CA ILE A 68 -7.31 1.67 6.39
C ILE A 68 -8.15 2.25 7.54
N ASP A 69 -7.49 2.51 8.65
CA ASP A 69 -7.96 3.15 9.86
C ASP A 69 -6.92 4.17 10.37
N ASP A 70 -7.16 4.76 11.54
CA ASP A 70 -6.29 5.79 12.12
C ASP A 70 -4.89 5.28 12.45
N GLU A 71 -4.74 4.00 12.81
CA GLU A 71 -3.43 3.40 13.11
C GLU A 71 -2.59 3.31 11.84
N TRP A 72 -3.20 2.86 10.74
CA TRP A 72 -2.57 2.88 9.42
C TRP A 72 -2.20 4.29 8.98
N VAL A 73 -3.11 5.24 9.11
CA VAL A 73 -2.86 6.64 8.72
C VAL A 73 -1.65 7.21 9.46
N ALA A 74 -1.59 7.02 10.78
CA ALA A 74 -0.48 7.49 11.60
C ALA A 74 0.86 6.89 11.12
N PHE A 75 0.90 5.57 10.93
CA PHE A 75 2.10 4.87 10.46
C PHE A 75 2.54 5.30 9.05
N LEU A 76 1.61 5.38 8.11
CA LEU A 76 1.91 5.74 6.71
C LEU A 76 2.41 7.18 6.60
N ARG A 77 1.87 8.09 7.43
CA ARG A 77 2.32 9.47 7.52
C ARG A 77 3.70 9.57 8.16
N GLU A 78 3.93 8.88 9.28
CA GLU A 78 5.20 8.89 10.01
C GLU A 78 6.37 8.47 9.12
N HIS A 79 6.16 7.47 8.26
CA HIS A 79 7.20 6.92 7.39
C HIS A 79 7.18 7.45 5.94
N ASP A 80 6.43 8.53 5.65
CA ASP A 80 6.32 9.14 4.30
C ASP A 80 6.01 8.10 3.20
N VAL A 81 5.11 7.16 3.49
CA VAL A 81 4.75 6.09 2.57
C VAL A 81 3.89 6.65 1.44
N LEU A 82 4.28 6.41 0.19
CA LEU A 82 3.44 6.69 -0.97
C LEU A 82 2.36 5.60 -1.09
N VAL A 83 1.09 5.97 -0.97
CA VAL A 83 -0.02 5.01 -1.02
C VAL A 83 -0.70 5.05 -2.38
N GLY A 84 -0.83 3.89 -3.02
CA GLY A 84 -1.70 3.66 -4.16
C GLY A 84 -3.02 3.04 -3.73
N ALA A 85 -4.11 3.83 -3.72
CA ALA A 85 -5.44 3.34 -3.39
C ALA A 85 -6.18 2.87 -4.65
N SER A 86 -6.68 1.64 -4.63
CA SER A 86 -7.35 1.04 -5.79
C SER A 86 -8.83 1.44 -5.85
N ILE A 87 -9.17 2.38 -6.73
CA ILE A 87 -10.53 2.92 -6.90
C ILE A 87 -10.81 3.10 -8.39
N ASP A 88 -11.77 2.35 -8.93
CA ASP A 88 -12.07 2.32 -10.37
C ASP A 88 -13.12 3.36 -10.83
N GLY A 89 -13.35 4.39 -10.03
CA GLY A 89 -14.35 5.45 -10.29
C GLY A 89 -15.56 5.41 -9.35
N PRO A 90 -16.72 5.93 -9.78
CA PRO A 90 -17.96 5.91 -9.01
C PRO A 90 -18.40 4.51 -8.59
N GLN A 91 -19.35 4.44 -7.66
CA GLN A 91 -19.76 3.18 -7.02
C GLN A 91 -20.21 2.11 -8.01
N ASP A 92 -21.01 2.45 -9.03
CA ASP A 92 -21.49 1.51 -10.04
C ASP A 92 -20.33 0.93 -10.88
N CYS A 93 -19.33 1.74 -11.18
CA CYS A 93 -18.12 1.31 -11.88
C CYS A 93 -17.22 0.43 -11.01
N HIS A 94 -16.94 0.86 -9.78
CA HIS A 94 -16.06 0.17 -8.84
C HIS A 94 -16.63 -1.18 -8.40
N ASP A 95 -17.89 -1.19 -7.98
CA ASP A 95 -18.52 -2.39 -7.43
C ASP A 95 -18.88 -3.42 -8.51
N ALA A 96 -18.79 -3.09 -9.80
CA ALA A 96 -18.96 -4.06 -10.88
C ALA A 96 -17.93 -5.20 -10.83
N TYR A 97 -16.71 -4.91 -10.38
CA TYR A 97 -15.61 -5.89 -10.35
C TYR A 97 -14.86 -5.96 -9.01
N ARG A 98 -14.95 -4.93 -8.15
CA ARG A 98 -14.33 -4.95 -6.82
C ARG A 98 -15.32 -5.37 -5.76
N LEU A 99 -15.42 -6.69 -5.62
CA LEU A 99 -16.27 -7.35 -4.64
C LEU A 99 -15.44 -7.95 -3.51
N ASN A 100 -15.99 -7.96 -2.30
CA ASN A 100 -15.43 -8.75 -1.21
C ASN A 100 -15.72 -10.25 -1.41
N ARG A 101 -15.20 -11.10 -0.52
CA ARG A 101 -15.42 -12.57 -0.58
C ARG A 101 -16.90 -12.98 -0.52
N GLY A 102 -17.77 -12.12 0.01
CA GLY A 102 -19.22 -12.33 0.07
C GLY A 102 -19.97 -11.76 -1.15
N GLY A 103 -19.28 -11.30 -2.19
CA GLY A 103 -19.89 -10.76 -3.40
C GLY A 103 -20.47 -9.35 -3.25
N LYS A 104 -20.15 -8.63 -2.16
CA LYS A 104 -20.63 -7.25 -1.95
C LYS A 104 -19.58 -6.24 -2.41
N GLY A 105 -20.05 -5.13 -2.99
CA GLY A 105 -19.22 -4.01 -3.41
C GLY A 105 -18.35 -3.42 -2.30
N THR A 106 -17.16 -2.96 -2.66
CA THR A 106 -16.16 -2.40 -1.72
C THR A 106 -15.97 -0.90 -1.82
N HIS A 107 -16.65 -0.21 -2.74
CA HIS A 107 -16.45 1.21 -3.01
C HIS A 107 -16.53 2.07 -1.75
N ALA A 108 -17.59 1.93 -0.95
CA ALA A 108 -17.76 2.73 0.27
C ALA A 108 -16.61 2.54 1.28
N MET A 109 -16.06 1.32 1.37
CA MET A 109 -14.93 1.03 2.26
C MET A 109 -13.63 1.62 1.71
N ALA A 110 -13.38 1.46 0.40
CA ALA A 110 -12.19 1.99 -0.26
C ALA A 110 -12.16 3.53 -0.21
N VAL A 111 -13.29 4.19 -0.48
CA VAL A 111 -13.42 5.66 -0.39
C VAL A 111 -13.27 6.15 1.04
N ARG A 112 -13.79 5.43 2.05
CA ARG A 112 -13.55 5.76 3.46
C ARG A 112 -12.05 5.74 3.77
N GLY A 113 -11.34 4.68 3.39
CA GLY A 113 -9.90 4.58 3.59
C GLY A 113 -9.11 5.67 2.86
N TRP A 114 -9.48 5.97 1.62
CA TRP A 114 -8.88 7.07 0.86
C TRP A 114 -9.09 8.43 1.55
N ARG A 115 -10.29 8.72 2.06
CA ARG A 115 -10.56 9.98 2.80
C ARG A 115 -9.69 10.11 4.04
N LEU A 116 -9.57 9.05 4.84
CA LEU A 116 -8.71 9.06 6.02
C LEU A 116 -7.25 9.41 5.67
N LEU A 117 -6.73 8.84 4.58
CA LEU A 117 -5.39 9.13 4.08
C LEU A 117 -5.27 10.57 3.57
N HIS A 118 -6.24 11.01 2.76
CA HIS A 118 -6.27 12.32 2.14
C HIS A 118 -6.36 13.45 3.18
N ASP A 119 -7.29 13.34 4.12
CA ASP A 119 -7.55 14.32 5.17
C ASP A 119 -6.34 14.44 6.12
N ALA A 120 -5.62 13.34 6.32
CA ALA A 120 -4.37 13.31 7.09
C ALA A 120 -3.13 13.72 6.28
N GLY A 121 -3.27 14.12 5.01
CA GLY A 121 -2.15 14.57 4.17
C GLY A 121 -1.14 13.48 3.83
N VAL A 122 -1.52 12.21 3.86
CA VAL A 122 -0.69 11.11 3.35
C VAL A 122 -0.54 11.26 1.83
N ARG A 123 0.66 11.03 1.30
CA ARG A 123 0.88 11.08 -0.15
C ARG A 123 0.15 9.92 -0.81
N CYS A 124 -0.84 10.23 -1.65
CA CYS A 124 -1.69 9.22 -2.27
C CYS A 124 -1.84 9.40 -3.77
N ASN A 125 -1.89 8.27 -4.47
CA ASN A 125 -2.34 8.13 -5.85
C ASN A 125 -3.62 7.28 -5.87
N ILE A 126 -4.43 7.48 -6.91
CA ILE A 126 -5.50 6.55 -7.28
C ILE A 126 -4.99 5.62 -8.36
N LEU A 127 -5.20 4.31 -8.19
CA LEU A 127 -5.04 3.32 -9.25
C LEU A 127 -6.43 2.89 -9.71
N CYS A 128 -6.78 3.26 -10.94
CA CYS A 128 -8.02 2.90 -11.59
C CYS A 128 -7.73 1.87 -12.69
N THR A 129 -8.34 0.70 -12.58
CA THR A 129 -8.34 -0.27 -13.67
C THR A 129 -9.42 0.14 -14.68
N VAL A 130 -9.04 0.27 -15.96
CA VAL A 130 -9.99 0.51 -17.04
C VAL A 130 -10.59 -0.83 -17.49
N HIS A 131 -11.91 -0.92 -17.50
CA HIS A 131 -12.70 -2.10 -17.83
C HIS A 131 -14.06 -1.70 -18.43
N HIS A 132 -14.82 -2.66 -18.97
CA HIS A 132 -16.09 -2.42 -19.66
C HIS A 132 -17.09 -1.54 -18.87
N ALA A 133 -17.13 -1.65 -17.53
CA ALA A 133 -18.03 -0.84 -16.71
C ALA A 133 -17.60 0.64 -16.54
N ASN A 134 -16.39 1.04 -16.95
CA ASN A 134 -15.89 2.42 -16.78
C ASN A 134 -15.15 3.00 -18.00
N GLU A 135 -14.97 2.24 -19.08
CA GLU A 135 -14.22 2.66 -20.27
C GLU A 135 -14.81 3.90 -20.99
N THR A 136 -16.10 4.18 -20.79
CA THR A 136 -16.80 5.33 -21.38
C THR A 136 -16.95 6.53 -20.42
N ARG A 137 -16.35 6.47 -19.23
CA ARG A 137 -16.56 7.44 -18.14
C ARG A 137 -15.32 8.30 -17.81
N GLY A 138 -14.46 8.53 -18.79
CA GLY A 138 -13.27 9.38 -18.70
C GLY A 138 -13.54 10.86 -18.99
#